data_AF-A0A5B8FVR1-F1
#
_entry.id   AF-A0A5B8FVR1-F1
#
_cell.length_a   1.000
_cell.length_b   1.000
_cell.length_c   1.000
_cell.angle_alpha   90.00
_cell.angle_beta   90.00
_cell.angle_gamma   90.00
#
_symmetry.space_group_name_H-M   'P 1'
#
loop_
_entity.id
_entity.type
_entity.pdbx_description
1 polymer ?
#
loop_
_entity_poly.entity_id
_entity_poly.type
_entity_poly.pdbx_seq_one_letter_code
_entity_poly.pdbx_strand_id
1 'polypeptide(L)'
;MIGISRNCLTRPADQRLVLVEDFRRRKTPADRRDLLDALLADGEASLEWPGGLCRLGMLGIEVHAETVEHALRRWCIAASQRAA
;
A
#
# COMPACT_ATOMS: atom_id res chain seq x y z
N MET A 1 -18.31 -4.70 -13.04
CA MET A 1 -16.99 -4.34 -12.49
C MET A 1 -17.18 -3.04 -11.71
N ILE A 2 -17.44 -3.11 -10.41
CA ILE A 2 -17.65 -1.91 -9.59
C ILE A 2 -16.27 -1.34 -9.27
N GLY A 3 -15.82 -0.41 -10.11
CA GLY A 3 -14.67 0.43 -9.83
C GLY A 3 -15.07 1.49 -8.82
N ILE A 4 -14.82 1.24 -7.54
CA ILE A 4 -14.88 2.30 -6.54
C ILE A 4 -13.68 3.21 -6.86
N SER A 5 -13.93 4.30 -7.56
CA SER A 5 -12.92 5.34 -7.80
C SER A 5 -12.38 5.80 -6.45
N ARG A 6 -11.08 5.57 -6.20
CA ARG A 6 -10.39 6.02 -4.98
C ARG A 6 -10.60 7.52 -4.70
N ASN A 7 -10.80 8.31 -5.76
CA ASN A 7 -11.13 9.75 -5.70
C ASN A 7 -12.47 10.08 -5.00
N CYS A 8 -13.38 9.13 -4.81
CA CYS A 8 -14.65 9.38 -4.12
C CYS A 8 -14.56 9.14 -2.61
N LEU A 9 -13.44 8.58 -2.12
CA LEU A 9 -13.22 8.30 -0.71
C LEU A 9 -12.51 9.50 -0.08
N THR A 10 -13.25 10.28 0.70
CA THR A 10 -12.70 11.46 1.42
C THR A 10 -12.03 11.09 2.74
N ARG A 11 -12.14 9.83 3.17
CA ARG A 11 -11.58 9.33 4.42
C ARG A 11 -10.36 8.43 4.13
N PRO A 12 -9.19 8.73 4.73
CA PRO A 12 -7.98 7.92 4.55
C PRO A 12 -8.16 6.45 4.96
N ALA A 13 -9.05 6.15 5.91
CA ALA A 13 -9.33 4.78 6.35
C ALA A 13 -10.00 3.93 5.25
N ASP A 14 -10.97 4.49 4.52
CA ASP A 14 -11.65 3.79 3.43
C ASP A 14 -10.71 3.58 2.23
N GLN A 15 -9.87 4.57 1.92
CA GLN A 15 -8.85 4.45 0.86
C GLN A 15 -7.85 3.32 1.17
N ARG A 16 -7.43 3.18 2.43
CA ARG A 16 -6.56 2.09 2.89
C ARG A 16 -7.20 0.72 2.69
N LEU A 17 -8.48 0.55 3.03
CA LEU A 17 -9.19 -0.72 2.85
C LEU A 17 -9.28 -1.12 1.38
N VAL A 18 -9.58 -0.18 0.48
CA VAL A 18 -9.59 -0.44 -0.97
C VAL A 18 -8.22 -0.86 -1.47
N LEU A 19 -7.15 -0.21 -1.00
CA LEU A 19 -5.77 -0.59 -1.32
C LEU A 19 -5.42 -1.99 -0.85
N VAL A 20 -5.75 -2.32 0.40
CA VAL A 20 -5.53 -3.66 0.96
C VAL A 20 -6.24 -4.73 0.11
N GLU A 21 -7.48 -4.47 -0.29
CA GLU A 21 -8.24 -5.38 -1.14
C GLU A 21 -7.64 -5.50 -2.55
N ASP A 22 -7.12 -4.42 -3.14
CA ASP A 22 -6.45 -4.47 -4.44
C ASP A 22 -5.16 -5.31 -4.38
N PHE A 23 -4.34 -5.11 -3.33
CA PHE A 23 -3.16 -5.94 -3.08
C PHE A 23 -3.51 -7.41 -2.83
N ARG A 24 -4.65 -7.70 -2.17
CA ARG A 24 -5.13 -9.08 -1.95
C ARG A 24 -5.62 -9.75 -3.24
N ARG A 25 -6.31 -9.00 -4.10
CA ARG A 25 -6.79 -9.50 -5.41
C ARG A 25 -5.63 -9.88 -6.32
N ARG A 26 -4.52 -9.16 -6.23
CA ARG A 26 -3.29 -9.44 -6.97
C ARG A 26 -2.57 -10.66 -6.37
N LYS A 27 -2.57 -11.77 -7.13
CA LYS A 27 -2.05 -13.07 -6.67
C LYS A 27 -0.54 -13.22 -6.83
N THR A 28 0.07 -12.48 -7.76
CA THR A 28 1.52 -12.56 -7.99
C THR A 28 2.27 -11.42 -7.29
N PRO A 29 3.52 -11.64 -6.88
CA PRO A 29 4.42 -10.58 -6.42
C PRO A 29 4.59 -9.45 -7.44
N ALA A 30 4.68 -9.81 -8.73
CA ALA A 30 4.85 -8.86 -9.82
C ALA A 30 3.66 -7.91 -9.94
N ASP A 31 2.43 -8.43 -9.87
CA ASP A 31 1.22 -7.60 -9.90
C ASP A 31 1.16 -6.63 -8.72
N ARG A 32 1.50 -7.10 -7.52
CA ARG A 32 1.53 -6.24 -6.32
C ARG A 32 2.59 -5.16 -6.44
N ARG A 33 3.73 -5.48 -7.06
CA ARG A 33 4.80 -4.53 -7.31
C ARG A 33 4.38 -3.46 -8.30
N ASP A 34 3.74 -3.86 -9.39
CA ASP A 34 3.18 -2.95 -10.39
C ASP A 34 2.19 -1.94 -9.78
N LEU A 35 1.31 -2.40 -8.87
CA LEU A 35 0.42 -1.49 -8.14
C LEU A 35 1.20 -0.50 -7.27
N LEU A 36 2.23 -0.97 -6.58
CA LEU A 36 3.05 -0.10 -5.74
C LEU A 36 3.79 0.94 -6.59
N ASP A 37 4.36 0.55 -7.72
CA ASP A 37 5.06 1.46 -8.62
C ASP A 37 4.09 2.50 -9.21
N ALA A 38 2.84 2.13 -9.52
CA ALA A 38 1.79 3.09 -9.89
C ALA A 38 1.51 4.09 -8.75
N LEU A 39 1.36 3.63 -7.52
CA LEU A 39 1.13 4.50 -6.36
C LEU A 39 2.32 5.43 -6.06
N LEU A 40 3.54 4.96 -6.30
CA LEU A 40 4.74 5.77 -6.19
C LEU A 40 4.76 6.88 -7.25
N ALA A 41 4.37 6.55 -8.49
CA ALA A 41 4.28 7.51 -9.59
C ALA A 41 3.21 8.59 -9.35
N ASP A 42 2.07 8.21 -8.75
CA ASP A 42 1.01 9.14 -8.35
C ASP A 42 1.34 9.98 -7.10
N GLY A 43 2.44 9.70 -6.40
CA GLY A 43 2.84 10.39 -5.17
C GLY A 43 2.03 9.97 -3.92
N GLU A 44 1.20 8.95 -4.05
CA GLU A 44 0.37 8.38 -2.97
C GLU A 44 1.16 7.41 -2.06
N ALA A 45 2.34 6.99 -2.53
CA ALA A 45 3.30 6.17 -1.83
C ALA A 45 4.69 6.82 -1.78
N SER A 46 5.48 6.45 -0.78
CA SER A 46 6.91 6.71 -0.67
C SER A 46 7.65 5.40 -0.40
N LEU A 47 8.76 5.20 -1.11
CA LEU A 47 9.64 4.05 -0.94
C LEU A 47 11.08 4.56 -0.78
N GLU A 48 11.63 4.40 0.41
CA GLU A 48 12.99 4.82 0.74
C GLU A 48 13.81 3.62 1.23
N TRP A 49 15.14 3.69 1.11
CA TRP A 49 16.06 2.64 1.58
C TRP A 49 17.07 3.13 2.62
N PRO A 50 16.63 3.65 3.79
CA PRO A 50 17.54 4.11 4.82
C PRO A 50 18.29 2.93 5.46
N GLY A 51 19.63 3.00 5.45
CA GLY A 51 20.47 2.05 6.19
C GLY A 51 20.30 0.58 5.79
N GLY A 52 19.91 0.30 4.53
CA GLY A 52 19.69 -1.06 4.04
C GLY A 52 18.31 -1.65 4.35
N LEU A 53 17.41 -0.90 4.99
CA LEU A 53 16.02 -1.29 5.20
C LEU A 53 15.10 -0.57 4.21
N CYS A 54 14.10 -1.29 3.70
CA CYS A 54 13.00 -0.75 2.91
C CYS A 54 11.98 -0.06 3.84
N ARG A 55 11.82 1.24 3.64
CA ARG A 55 10.80 2.09 4.28
C ARG A 55 9.69 2.37 3.27
N LEU A 56 8.48 1.98 3.61
CA LEU A 56 7.29 2.16 2.78
C LEU A 56 6.26 3.02 3.52
N GLY A 57 5.96 4.19 2.98
CA GLY A 57 4.93 5.10 3.47
C GLY A 57 3.77 5.19 2.49
N MET A 58 2.54 4.92 2.93
CA MET A 58 1.34 5.10 2.11
C MET A 58 0.16 5.50 2.99
N LEU A 59 -0.60 6.51 2.55
CA LEU A 59 -1.81 7.01 3.23
C LEU A 59 -1.62 7.25 4.75
N GLY A 60 -0.49 7.84 5.15
CA GLY A 60 -0.20 8.15 6.56
C GLY A 60 0.12 6.93 7.45
N ILE A 61 0.42 5.77 6.85
CA ILE A 61 0.99 4.61 7.53
C ILE A 61 2.38 4.37 6.96
N GLU A 62 3.34 4.20 7.86
CA GLU A 62 4.73 3.90 7.53
C GLU A 62 5.14 2.57 8.13
N VAL A 63 5.86 1.77 7.34
CA VAL A 63 6.40 0.48 7.78
C VAL A 63 7.82 0.29 7.29
N HIS A 64 8.58 -0.49 8.06
CA HIS A 64 9.97 -0.87 7.75
C HIS A 64 10.08 -2.38 7.57
N ALA A 65 10.85 -2.80 6.57
CA ALA A 65 11.18 -4.20 6.32
C ALA A 65 12.50 -4.34 5.55
N GLU A 66 13.03 -5.55 5.44
CA GLU A 66 14.25 -5.83 4.68
C GLU A 66 14.00 -5.93 3.16
N THR A 67 12.75 -6.21 2.77
CA THR A 67 12.34 -6.34 1.36
C THR A 67 11.05 -5.58 1.11
N VAL A 68 10.81 -5.18 -0.13
CA VAL A 68 9.58 -4.48 -0.50
C VAL A 68 8.34 -5.36 -0.31
N GLU A 69 8.43 -6.66 -0.58
CA GLU A 69 7.31 -7.57 -0.32
C GLU A 69 6.97 -7.67 1.17
N HIS A 70 7.98 -7.72 2.04
CA HIS A 70 7.74 -7.69 3.48
C HIS A 70 7.18 -6.35 3.93
N ALA A 71 7.64 -5.24 3.35
CA ALA A 71 7.10 -3.91 3.63
C ALA A 71 5.62 -3.84 3.21
N LEU A 72 5.28 -4.28 2.00
CA LEU A 72 3.90 -4.35 1.52
C LEU A 72 3.01 -5.19 2.42
N ARG A 73 3.47 -6.39 2.80
CA ARG A 73 2.72 -7.26 3.71
C ARG A 73 2.47 -6.60 5.06
N ARG A 74 3.49 -5.98 5.65
CA ARG A 74 3.37 -5.24 6.93
C ARG A 74 2.42 -4.06 6.80
N TRP A 75 2.50 -3.31 5.71
CA TRP A 75 1.61 -2.19 5.46
C TRP A 75 0.16 -2.65 5.37
N CYS A 76 -0.14 -3.74 4.64
CA CYS A 76 -1.50 -4.28 4.55
C CYS A 76 -2.07 -4.69 5.91
N ILE A 77 -1.24 -5.26 6.79
CA ILE A 77 -1.64 -5.62 8.16
C ILE A 77 -1.95 -4.35 8.97
N ALA A 78 -1.05 -3.36 8.95
CA ALA A 78 -1.23 -2.10 9.66
C ALA A 78 -2.45 -1.31 9.16
N ALA A 79 -2.66 -1.27 7.85
CA ALA A 79 -3.81 -0.64 7.20
C ALA A 79 -5.12 -1.31 7.58
N SER A 80 -5.14 -2.64 7.72
CA SER A 80 -6.32 -3.40 8.17
C SER A 80 -6.64 -3.15 9.65
N GLN A 81 -5.62 -3.07 10.51
CA GLN A 81 -5.82 -2.83 11.95
C GLN A 81 -6.29 -1.42 12.26
N ARG A 82 -5.83 -0.42 11.50
CA ARG A 82 -6.12 1.00 11.74
C ARG A 82 -7.43 1.48 11.11
N ALA A 83 -8.12 0.59 10.40
CA ALA A 83 -9.43 0.83 9.80
C ALA A 83 -10.58 0.20 10.61
N ALA A 84 -10.27 -0.64 11.61
CA ALA A 84 -11.20 -1.20 12.59
C ALA A 84 -11.30 -0.29 13.83
#